data_AF-A0ABD0WZE9-F1
#
_entry.id   AF-A0ABD0WZE9-F1
#
_cell.length_a   1.000
_cell.length_b   1.000
_cell.length_c   1.000
_cell.angle_alpha   90.00
_cell.angle_beta   90.00
_cell.angle_gamma   90.00
#
_symmetry.space_group_name_H-M   'P 1'
#
loop_
_entity.id
_entity.type
_entity.pdbx_description
1 polymer ?
#
loop_
_entity_poly.entity_id
_entity_poly.type
_entity_poly.pdbx_seq_one_letter_code
_entity_poly.pdbx_strand_id
1 'polypeptide(L)'
;MNGWVRQMGFPVITINTNTGQISQEHFLLDPDSRPSVPPSEFKYEWIVPIKWMEAGVVQKEIWLLKKKDKNNMLTSDQWVLANLNVTGYYRVNYDIGNWERLLAQLSTNHQVIPVINRAQLVDDAFNLARANLISTTLALRTTKYLSKEIEYIPWESALDNLEYFYLMFDGTEVYWTMQDYMRNLVTPLFQHFKSLTSNWTKVPEDHSDQYNEVNAIRVACSSGLEECQSLTKVLYRQWMDDPDNNRIHPNLRTVVYCSAIAAGGVLEWDFGWNMLKNATIASEADKLMSSLACTKDNFLLKRYLDYTLDPDKIRKQDATSVILFISSNVEGEKLAWDFVTKNWHNMFTQYGVGSFSFANLISGVTKGFSTSDERDQLHKFKEDNSDIGFGSGTLALEQAIERTNANIKWVNKNQQDVLNWFLSETKHFCIGCPTG
;
A
#
# COMPACT_ATOMS: atom_id res chain seq x y z
N MET A 1 9.57 5.42 30.53
CA MET A 1 10.37 5.36 29.28
C MET A 1 11.14 4.06 29.08
N ASN A 2 11.77 3.44 30.09
CA ASN A 2 12.58 2.23 29.89
C ASN A 2 11.91 1.13 29.03
N GLY A 3 10.65 0.77 29.32
CA GLY A 3 9.90 -0.21 28.52
C GLY A 3 9.66 0.18 27.05
N TRP A 4 9.83 1.44 26.66
CA TRP A 4 9.71 1.88 25.26
C TRP A 4 11.03 1.91 24.50
N VAL A 5 12.18 1.92 25.20
CA VAL A 5 13.50 2.12 24.58
C VAL A 5 14.48 0.96 24.79
N ARG A 6 14.18 0.05 25.71
CA ARG A 6 15.04 -1.11 26.07
C ARG A 6 14.44 -2.47 25.70
N GLN A 7 13.28 -2.48 25.06
CA GLN A 7 12.71 -3.66 24.41
C GLN A 7 12.17 -3.26 23.04
N MET A 8 12.17 -4.20 22.11
CA MET A 8 11.68 -3.97 20.76
C MET A 8 10.15 -4.05 20.70
N GLY A 9 9.60 -3.63 19.56
CA GLY A 9 8.17 -3.73 19.28
C GLY A 9 7.33 -2.72 20.05
N PHE A 10 6.02 -2.96 20.04
CA PHE A 10 5.02 -2.11 20.69
C PHE A 10 3.77 -2.93 21.04
N PRO A 11 2.90 -2.45 21.94
CA PRO A 11 1.71 -3.19 22.30
C PRO A 11 0.55 -2.97 21.32
N VAL A 12 -0.32 -3.97 21.22
CA VAL A 12 -1.73 -3.77 20.88
C VAL A 12 -2.52 -3.63 22.17
N ILE A 13 -3.37 -2.60 22.23
CA ILE A 13 -4.29 -2.35 23.34
C ILE A 13 -5.66 -2.84 22.95
N THR A 14 -6.17 -3.87 23.65
CA THR A 14 -7.52 -4.41 23.43
C THR A 14 -8.48 -3.85 24.47
N ILE A 15 -9.54 -3.19 23.99
CA ILE A 15 -10.57 -2.55 24.82
C ILE A 15 -11.88 -3.32 24.65
N ASN A 16 -12.41 -3.83 25.75
CA ASN A 16 -13.72 -4.46 25.80
C ASN A 16 -14.74 -3.51 26.45
N THR A 17 -15.54 -2.86 25.61
CA THR A 17 -16.53 -1.85 26.01
C THR A 17 -17.70 -2.41 26.79
N ASN A 18 -17.97 -3.73 26.70
CA ASN A 18 -19.02 -4.40 27.47
C ASN A 18 -18.62 -4.65 28.94
N THR A 19 -17.33 -4.68 29.24
CA THR A 19 -16.81 -5.00 30.58
C THR A 19 -15.91 -3.92 31.18
N GLY A 20 -15.53 -2.90 30.41
CA GLY A 20 -14.55 -1.88 30.78
C GLY A 20 -13.14 -2.46 30.93
N GLN A 21 -12.88 -3.65 30.39
CA GLN A 21 -11.59 -4.31 30.49
C GLN A 21 -10.64 -3.79 29.42
N ILE A 22 -9.41 -3.46 29.83
CA ILE A 22 -8.31 -3.09 28.95
C ILE A 22 -7.12 -4.01 29.16
N SER A 23 -6.48 -4.42 28.08
CA SER A 23 -5.27 -5.24 28.12
C SER A 23 -4.27 -4.83 27.05
N GLN A 24 -3.00 -5.15 27.30
CA GLN A 24 -1.91 -4.97 26.35
C GLN A 24 -1.21 -6.30 26.06
N GLU A 25 -0.82 -6.49 24.81
CA GLU A 25 -0.02 -7.63 24.34
C GLU A 25 1.00 -7.15 23.31
N HIS A 26 2.16 -7.81 23.22
CA HIS A 26 3.16 -7.52 22.19
C HIS A 26 2.55 -7.76 20.80
N PHE A 27 2.44 -6.72 19.99
CA PHE A 27 1.86 -6.84 18.66
C PHE A 27 2.87 -7.46 17.69
N LEU A 28 2.52 -8.63 17.15
CA LEU A 28 3.27 -9.32 16.10
C LEU A 28 2.37 -9.55 14.90
N LEU A 29 2.88 -9.31 13.69
CA LEU A 29 2.13 -9.54 12.45
C LEU A 29 1.95 -11.03 12.16
N ASP A 30 2.94 -11.85 12.48
CA ASP A 30 2.85 -13.30 12.34
C ASP A 30 2.29 -13.90 13.65
N PRO A 31 1.10 -14.51 13.63
CA PRO A 31 0.49 -15.13 14.80
C PRO A 31 1.21 -16.40 15.26
N ASP A 32 2.01 -17.03 14.40
CA ASP A 32 2.79 -18.22 14.74
C ASP A 32 4.13 -17.85 15.42
N SER A 33 4.50 -16.57 15.40
CA SER A 33 5.73 -16.07 16.03
C SER A 33 5.63 -16.10 17.55
N ARG A 34 6.75 -16.36 18.21
CA ARG A 34 6.83 -16.43 19.68
C ARG A 34 6.95 -15.02 20.29
N PRO A 35 5.93 -14.50 21.01
CA PRO A 35 5.93 -13.11 21.50
C PRO A 35 7.05 -12.75 22.48
N SER A 36 7.67 -13.77 23.09
CA SER A 36 8.73 -13.63 24.09
C SER A 36 10.15 -13.73 23.51
N VAL A 37 10.32 -13.74 22.18
CA VAL A 37 11.62 -13.92 21.53
C VAL A 37 11.98 -12.69 20.67
N PRO A 38 13.19 -12.12 20.83
CA PRO A 38 14.13 -12.30 21.96
C PRO A 38 13.51 -11.97 23.33
N PRO A 39 14.08 -12.48 24.43
CA PRO A 39 13.58 -12.18 25.78
C PRO A 39 13.77 -10.69 26.12
N SER A 40 12.83 -10.14 26.89
CA SER A 40 12.87 -8.77 27.40
C SER A 40 12.86 -8.74 28.93
N GLU A 41 13.65 -7.85 29.53
CA GLU A 41 13.65 -7.59 30.98
C GLU A 41 12.29 -7.06 31.48
N PHE A 42 11.48 -6.46 30.61
CA PHE A 42 10.14 -5.95 30.91
C PHE A 42 9.03 -6.90 30.48
N LYS A 43 9.35 -8.12 30.03
CA LYS A 43 8.37 -9.15 29.61
C LYS A 43 7.38 -8.67 28.54
N TYR A 44 7.77 -7.69 27.72
CA TYR A 44 6.89 -7.03 26.75
C TYR A 44 5.62 -6.46 27.39
N GLU A 45 5.81 -5.78 28.53
CA GLU A 45 4.81 -4.91 29.13
C GLU A 45 5.30 -3.46 29.06
N TRP A 46 4.38 -2.55 28.76
CA TRP A 46 4.61 -1.12 28.64
C TRP A 46 3.73 -0.36 29.63
N ILE A 47 4.21 0.81 30.05
CA ILE A 47 3.37 1.80 30.71
C ILE A 47 2.82 2.70 29.61
N VAL A 48 1.51 2.63 29.37
CA VAL A 48 0.87 3.21 28.17
C VAL A 48 -0.08 4.35 28.56
N PRO A 49 0.19 5.60 28.16
CA PRO A 49 -0.79 6.69 28.25
C PRO A 49 -1.85 6.52 27.16
N ILE A 50 -3.12 6.57 27.54
CA ILE A 50 -4.25 6.36 26.63
C ILE A 50 -5.15 7.59 26.66
N LYS A 51 -5.06 8.38 25.59
CA LYS A 51 -6.02 9.45 25.26
C LYS A 51 -7.17 8.85 24.48
N TRP A 52 -8.40 9.17 24.87
CA TRP A 52 -9.58 8.55 24.30
C TRP A 52 -10.78 9.48 24.31
N MET A 53 -11.81 9.12 23.54
CA MET A 53 -13.08 9.80 23.48
C MET A 53 -14.24 8.79 23.43
N GLU A 54 -15.41 9.25 23.83
CA GLU A 54 -16.67 8.52 23.74
C GLU A 54 -17.66 9.38 22.97
N ALA A 55 -18.23 8.85 21.88
CA ALA A 55 -19.25 9.54 21.08
C ALA A 55 -18.91 11.00 20.70
N GLY A 56 -17.67 11.29 20.31
CA GLY A 56 -17.25 12.65 19.95
C GLY A 56 -16.71 13.49 21.12
N VAL A 57 -16.88 13.04 22.37
CA VAL A 57 -16.47 13.79 23.56
C VAL A 57 -15.15 13.26 24.11
N VAL A 58 -14.13 14.13 24.12
CA VAL A 58 -12.81 13.81 24.69
C VAL A 58 -12.92 13.53 26.18
N GLN A 59 -12.35 12.41 26.61
CA GLN A 59 -12.37 11.96 27.98
C GLN A 59 -11.03 12.21 28.68
N LYS A 60 -11.01 12.05 30.01
CA LYS A 60 -9.78 12.16 30.79
C LYS A 60 -8.79 11.05 30.40
N GLU A 61 -7.55 11.43 30.13
CA GLU A 61 -6.45 10.50 29.86
C GLU A 61 -6.27 9.49 31.01
N ILE A 62 -6.03 8.23 30.65
CA ILE A 62 -5.75 7.15 31.59
C ILE A 62 -4.39 6.53 31.31
N TRP A 63 -3.82 5.85 32.30
CA TRP A 63 -2.54 5.16 32.18
C TRP A 63 -2.73 3.67 32.44
N LEU A 64 -2.42 2.83 31.45
CA LEU A 64 -2.37 1.38 31.63
C LEU A 64 -1.01 1.01 32.22
N LEU A 65 -0.99 0.74 33.53
CA LEU A 65 0.24 0.48 34.28
C LEU A 65 0.63 -1.01 34.34
N LYS A 66 -0.30 -1.89 33.99
CA LYS A 66 -0.15 -3.36 34.07
C LYS A 66 -0.59 -3.99 32.76
N LYS A 67 -0.29 -5.28 32.58
CA LYS A 67 -0.75 -6.05 31.41
C LYS A 67 -2.28 -5.97 31.17
N LYS A 68 -3.07 -5.90 32.25
CA LYS A 68 -4.53 -5.89 32.19
C LYS A 68 -5.10 -5.09 33.36
N ASP A 69 -6.13 -4.30 33.10
CA ASP A 69 -6.80 -3.46 34.08
C ASP A 69 -8.30 -3.27 33.74
N LYS A 70 -9.05 -2.64 34.65
CA LYS A 70 -10.40 -2.13 34.38
C LYS A 70 -10.39 -0.61 34.33
N ASN A 71 -11.18 -0.03 33.44
CA ASN A 71 -11.33 1.40 33.28
C ASN A 71 -12.79 1.82 33.05
N ASN A 72 -12.98 3.11 32.77
CA ASN A 72 -14.29 3.72 32.56
C ASN A 72 -14.76 3.69 31.10
N MET A 73 -14.08 2.96 30.20
CA MET A 73 -14.51 2.76 28.82
C MET A 73 -15.59 1.68 28.74
N LEU A 74 -16.61 1.78 29.60
CA LEU A 74 -17.73 0.84 29.69
C LEU A 74 -18.97 1.50 29.09
N THR A 75 -19.40 1.03 27.93
CA THR A 75 -20.58 1.56 27.22
C THR A 75 -21.16 0.50 26.30
N SER A 76 -22.50 0.43 26.21
CA SER A 76 -23.22 -0.53 25.37
C SER A 76 -23.87 0.10 24.13
N ASP A 77 -24.08 1.41 24.15
CA ASP A 77 -24.79 2.17 23.12
C ASP A 77 -23.90 3.16 22.37
N GLN A 78 -22.79 3.62 22.98
CA GLN A 78 -21.86 4.57 22.38
C GLN A 78 -20.57 3.91 21.88
N TRP A 79 -19.92 4.51 20.89
CA TRP A 79 -18.57 4.08 20.48
C TRP A 79 -17.49 4.75 21.34
N VAL A 80 -16.44 3.99 21.61
CA VAL A 80 -15.18 4.45 22.21
C VAL A 80 -14.10 4.42 21.15
N LEU A 81 -13.27 5.47 21.13
CA LEU A 81 -12.08 5.57 20.30
C LEU A 81 -10.90 5.95 21.18
N ALA A 82 -9.83 5.15 21.14
CA ALA A 82 -8.60 5.39 21.88
C ALA A 82 -7.41 5.68 20.97
N ASN A 83 -6.36 6.23 21.57
CA ASN A 83 -5.18 6.78 20.89
C ASN A 83 -5.49 8.03 20.04
N LEU A 84 -6.14 9.03 20.63
CA LEU A 84 -6.45 10.28 19.92
C LEU A 84 -5.20 10.89 19.26
N ASN A 85 -5.34 11.23 17.98
CA ASN A 85 -4.28 11.70 17.09
C ASN A 85 -3.05 10.78 17.00
N VAL A 86 -3.18 9.51 17.37
CA VAL A 86 -2.11 8.49 17.33
C VAL A 86 -0.83 8.97 18.03
N THR A 87 -1.02 9.67 19.16
CA THR A 87 0.11 10.21 19.93
C THR A 87 0.85 9.15 20.75
N GLY A 88 0.21 8.00 20.99
CA GLY A 88 0.83 6.83 21.58
C GLY A 88 1.34 5.84 20.53
N TYR A 89 2.51 5.27 20.76
CA TYR A 89 3.14 4.27 19.88
C TYR A 89 2.55 2.88 20.14
N TYR A 90 1.28 2.68 19.84
CA TYR A 90 0.55 1.43 20.02
C TYR A 90 -0.66 1.34 19.08
N ARG A 91 -1.12 0.12 18.81
CA ARG A 91 -2.35 -0.14 18.04
C ARG A 91 -3.53 -0.36 18.96
N VAL A 92 -4.76 -0.11 18.49
CA VAL A 92 -5.97 -0.33 19.29
C VAL A 92 -6.89 -1.34 18.64
N ASN A 93 -7.26 -2.37 19.41
CA ASN A 93 -8.33 -3.30 19.07
C ASN A 93 -9.52 -3.09 20.01
N TYR A 94 -10.71 -3.38 19.51
CA TYR A 94 -11.96 -3.30 20.27
C TYR A 94 -12.74 -4.61 20.19
N ASP A 95 -13.69 -4.80 21.11
CA ASP A 95 -14.72 -5.81 20.92
C ASP A 95 -15.58 -5.51 19.68
N ILE A 96 -16.17 -6.55 19.09
CA ILE A 96 -16.94 -6.45 17.83
C ILE A 96 -18.04 -5.40 17.93
N GLY A 97 -18.74 -5.29 19.06
CA GLY A 97 -19.81 -4.30 19.24
C GLY A 97 -19.31 -2.86 19.07
N ASN A 98 -18.13 -2.54 19.60
CA ASN A 98 -17.55 -1.22 19.42
C ASN A 98 -17.05 -0.98 17.99
N TRP A 99 -16.45 -1.99 17.34
CA TRP A 99 -16.11 -1.92 15.92
C TRP A 99 -17.34 -1.59 15.07
N GLU A 100 -18.47 -2.25 15.30
CA GLU A 100 -19.73 -1.96 14.59
C GLU A 100 -20.20 -0.53 14.80
N ARG A 101 -20.13 0.00 16.03
CA ARG A 101 -20.52 1.39 16.31
C ARG A 101 -19.58 2.41 15.66
N LEU A 102 -18.27 2.14 15.61
CA LEU A 102 -17.30 2.97 14.89
C LEU A 102 -17.55 2.95 13.38
N LEU A 103 -17.81 1.77 12.78
CA LEU A 103 -18.15 1.63 11.36
C LEU A 103 -19.45 2.37 11.01
N ALA A 104 -20.45 2.32 11.91
CA ALA A 104 -21.68 3.08 11.76
C ALA A 104 -21.44 4.60 11.81
N GLN A 105 -20.59 5.08 12.74
CA GLN A 105 -20.22 6.50 12.82
C GLN A 105 -19.50 6.96 11.56
N LEU A 106 -18.51 6.20 11.07
CA LEU A 106 -17.79 6.51 9.82
C LEU A 106 -18.77 6.61 8.64
N SER A 107 -19.73 5.69 8.55
CA SER A 107 -20.70 5.66 7.45
C SER A 107 -21.72 6.80 7.51
N THR A 108 -22.18 7.17 8.71
CA THR A 108 -23.21 8.21 8.91
C THR A 108 -22.63 9.62 8.88
N ASN A 109 -21.58 9.87 9.67
CA ASN A 109 -20.89 11.15 9.75
C ASN A 109 -19.44 10.94 10.21
N HIS A 110 -18.54 10.62 9.28
CA HIS A 110 -17.12 10.40 9.57
C HIS A 110 -16.45 11.60 10.23
N GLN A 111 -16.86 12.85 9.97
CA GLN A 111 -16.22 14.06 10.49
C GLN A 111 -16.29 14.21 12.02
N VAL A 112 -17.15 13.47 12.71
CA VAL A 112 -17.14 13.40 14.19
C VAL A 112 -15.86 12.76 14.71
N ILE A 113 -15.26 11.87 13.93
CA ILE A 113 -13.97 11.24 14.23
C ILE A 113 -12.85 12.09 13.61
N PRO A 114 -11.82 12.49 14.39
CA PRO A 114 -10.69 13.26 13.86
C PRO A 114 -9.99 12.57 12.69
N VAL A 115 -9.51 13.36 11.72
CA VAL A 115 -8.90 12.86 10.46
C VAL A 115 -7.82 11.80 10.68
N ILE A 116 -6.90 12.04 11.62
CA ILE A 116 -5.81 11.09 11.94
C ILE A 116 -6.38 9.78 12.51
N ASN A 117 -7.43 9.85 13.33
CA ASN A 117 -8.05 8.66 13.89
C ASN A 117 -8.89 7.89 12.87
N ARG A 118 -9.44 8.55 11.83
CA ARG A 118 -10.09 7.84 10.71
C ARG A 118 -9.09 7.00 9.92
N ALA A 119 -7.90 7.54 9.68
CA ALA A 119 -6.78 6.77 9.14
C ALA A 119 -6.33 5.66 10.09
N GLN A 120 -6.18 5.95 11.38
CA GLN A 120 -5.83 4.94 12.38
C GLN A 120 -6.80 3.75 12.38
N LEU A 121 -8.11 4.00 12.30
CA LEU A 121 -9.11 2.92 12.29
C LEU A 121 -8.92 1.98 11.10
N VAL A 122 -8.56 2.51 9.94
CA VAL A 122 -8.21 1.72 8.76
C VAL A 122 -6.89 0.98 9.03
N ASP A 123 -5.82 1.70 9.35
CA ASP A 123 -4.49 1.11 9.54
C ASP A 123 -4.46 0.02 10.63
N ASP A 124 -5.03 0.29 11.80
CA ASP A 124 -5.13 -0.68 12.89
C ASP A 124 -5.95 -1.89 12.45
N ALA A 125 -7.11 -1.71 11.80
CA ALA A 125 -7.93 -2.84 11.40
C ALA A 125 -7.20 -3.78 10.42
N PHE A 126 -6.51 -3.25 9.41
CA PHE A 126 -5.75 -4.06 8.47
C PHE A 126 -4.58 -4.79 9.13
N ASN A 127 -3.83 -4.13 10.01
CA ASN A 127 -2.73 -4.76 10.72
C ASN A 127 -3.22 -5.80 11.76
N LEU A 128 -4.33 -5.54 12.45
CA LEU A 128 -4.99 -6.50 13.34
C LEU A 128 -5.51 -7.73 12.57
N ALA A 129 -6.04 -7.53 11.35
CA ALA A 129 -6.47 -8.63 10.50
C ALA A 129 -5.29 -9.50 10.04
N ARG A 130 -4.16 -8.87 9.65
CA ARG A 130 -2.91 -9.59 9.34
C ARG A 130 -2.41 -10.42 10.52
N ALA A 131 -2.52 -9.88 11.74
CA ALA A 131 -2.20 -10.56 12.99
C ALA A 131 -3.27 -11.57 13.46
N ASN A 132 -4.32 -11.84 12.66
CA ASN A 132 -5.44 -12.73 13.00
C ASN A 132 -6.22 -12.33 14.28
N LEU A 133 -6.18 -11.05 14.67
CA LEU A 133 -6.91 -10.54 15.84
C LEU A 133 -8.34 -10.12 15.52
N ILE A 134 -8.61 -9.80 14.25
CA ILE A 134 -9.95 -9.54 13.70
C ILE A 134 -10.08 -10.20 12.33
N SER A 135 -11.28 -10.28 11.76
CA SER A 135 -11.45 -10.80 10.39
C SER A 135 -10.96 -9.80 9.34
N THR A 136 -10.39 -10.32 8.25
CA THR A 136 -10.01 -9.52 7.08
C THR A 136 -11.19 -8.75 6.49
N THR A 137 -12.39 -9.33 6.53
CA THR A 137 -13.62 -8.67 6.12
C THR A 137 -14.01 -7.49 7.02
N LEU A 138 -13.71 -7.52 8.33
CA LEU A 138 -13.92 -6.38 9.21
C LEU A 138 -12.98 -5.24 8.83
N ALA A 139 -11.70 -5.54 8.55
CA ALA A 139 -10.75 -4.54 8.06
C ALA A 139 -11.22 -3.91 6.75
N LEU A 140 -11.64 -4.70 5.77
CA LEU A 140 -12.20 -4.20 4.50
C LEU A 140 -13.44 -3.32 4.72
N ARG A 141 -14.30 -3.62 5.70
CA ARG A 141 -15.46 -2.76 6.01
C ARG A 141 -15.07 -1.35 6.46
N THR A 142 -13.88 -1.15 6.99
CA THR A 142 -13.38 0.19 7.37
C THR A 142 -13.16 1.11 6.16
N THR A 143 -13.01 0.58 4.94
CA THR A 143 -12.79 1.42 3.74
C THR A 143 -14.09 1.93 3.11
N LYS A 144 -15.25 1.35 3.46
CA LYS A 144 -16.54 1.65 2.82
C LYS A 144 -16.93 3.13 2.85
N TYR A 145 -16.62 3.84 3.93
CA TYR A 145 -16.97 5.25 4.08
C TYR A 145 -16.12 6.18 3.19
N LEU A 146 -15.00 5.71 2.62
CA LEU A 146 -14.08 6.54 1.82
C LEU A 146 -14.74 7.16 0.59
N SER A 147 -15.84 6.59 0.09
CA SER A 147 -16.70 7.21 -0.93
C SER A 147 -17.22 8.61 -0.54
N LYS A 148 -17.19 8.96 0.75
CA LYS A 148 -17.56 10.28 1.31
C LYS A 148 -16.37 11.06 1.84
N GLU A 149 -15.18 10.46 1.87
CA GLU A 149 -13.97 11.06 2.42
C GLU A 149 -13.28 11.93 1.37
N ILE A 150 -12.82 13.11 1.79
CA ILE A 150 -12.10 14.06 0.93
C ILE A 150 -10.72 14.43 1.49
N GLU A 151 -10.43 14.07 2.75
CA GLU A 151 -9.13 14.36 3.36
C GLU A 151 -8.08 13.30 2.95
N TYR A 152 -6.83 13.72 2.79
CA TYR A 152 -5.72 12.89 2.31
C TYR A 152 -5.40 11.70 3.22
N ILE A 153 -5.26 11.94 4.52
CA ILE A 153 -4.65 10.98 5.46
C ILE A 153 -5.44 9.65 5.55
N PRO A 154 -6.78 9.63 5.61
CA PRO A 154 -7.53 8.37 5.61
C PRO A 154 -7.51 7.65 4.26
N TRP A 155 -7.49 8.39 3.15
CA TRP A 155 -7.30 7.79 1.82
C TRP A 155 -5.93 7.14 1.70
N GLU A 156 -4.86 7.83 2.09
CA GLU A 156 -3.52 7.27 2.03
C GLU A 156 -3.39 6.01 2.88
N SER A 157 -3.89 6.05 4.12
CA SER A 157 -3.88 4.88 5.01
C SER A 157 -4.59 3.67 4.39
N ALA A 158 -5.70 3.88 3.69
CA ALA A 158 -6.40 2.81 2.99
C ALA A 158 -5.60 2.27 1.80
N LEU A 159 -5.02 3.16 0.99
CA LEU A 159 -4.24 2.75 -0.18
C LEU A 159 -2.97 1.98 0.21
N ASP A 160 -2.26 2.42 1.25
CA ASP A 160 -1.09 1.73 1.78
C ASP A 160 -1.43 0.31 2.26
N ASN A 161 -2.54 0.16 2.98
CA ASN A 161 -2.96 -1.14 3.49
C ASN A 161 -3.53 -2.06 2.40
N LEU A 162 -4.18 -1.49 1.37
CA LEU A 162 -4.69 -2.23 0.22
C LEU A 162 -3.58 -2.60 -0.79
N GLU A 163 -2.40 -1.98 -0.73
CA GLU A 163 -1.26 -2.36 -1.57
C GLU A 163 -0.93 -3.85 -1.43
N TYR A 164 -0.98 -4.38 -0.21
CA TYR A 164 -0.76 -5.81 0.03
C TYR A 164 -1.82 -6.69 -0.65
N PHE A 165 -3.07 -6.23 -0.72
CA PHE A 165 -4.14 -6.97 -1.40
C PHE A 165 -3.92 -6.99 -2.90
N TYR A 166 -3.51 -5.87 -3.48
CA TYR A 166 -3.12 -5.81 -4.89
C TYR A 166 -1.99 -6.80 -5.19
N LEU A 167 -0.93 -6.80 -4.37
CA LEU A 167 0.21 -7.71 -4.55
C LEU A 167 -0.16 -9.19 -4.43
N MET A 168 -1.00 -9.55 -3.46
CA MET A 168 -1.36 -10.96 -3.20
C MET A 168 -2.41 -11.52 -4.16
N PHE A 169 -3.21 -10.65 -4.75
CA PHE A 169 -4.34 -11.06 -5.58
C PHE A 169 -4.16 -10.71 -7.05
N ASP A 170 -3.02 -10.16 -7.43
CA ASP A 170 -2.72 -9.88 -8.83
C ASP A 170 -2.87 -11.13 -9.71
N GLY A 171 -3.37 -10.95 -10.92
CA GLY A 171 -3.68 -12.05 -11.85
C GLY A 171 -4.81 -13.00 -11.39
N THR A 172 -5.48 -12.76 -10.26
CA THR A 172 -6.61 -13.58 -9.77
C THR A 172 -7.98 -12.93 -10.04
N GLU A 173 -9.07 -13.68 -9.85
CA GLU A 173 -10.45 -13.15 -9.94
C GLU A 173 -10.73 -12.03 -8.90
N VAL A 174 -10.04 -12.08 -7.75
CA VAL A 174 -10.19 -11.09 -6.69
C VAL A 174 -9.75 -9.71 -7.16
N TYR A 175 -8.68 -9.63 -7.96
CA TYR A 175 -8.15 -8.38 -8.49
C TYR A 175 -9.19 -7.59 -9.27
N TRP A 176 -9.89 -8.22 -10.21
CA TRP A 176 -10.88 -7.55 -11.05
C TRP A 176 -12.04 -6.99 -10.23
N THR A 177 -12.54 -7.78 -9.27
CA THR A 177 -13.63 -7.36 -8.39
C THR A 177 -13.19 -6.23 -7.44
N MET A 178 -11.94 -6.27 -6.98
CA MET A 178 -11.33 -5.21 -6.18
C MET A 178 -11.18 -3.92 -7.00
N GLN A 179 -10.77 -4.00 -8.28
CA GLN A 179 -10.69 -2.82 -9.15
C GLN A 179 -12.06 -2.16 -9.34
N ASP A 180 -13.13 -2.94 -9.51
CA ASP A 180 -14.50 -2.42 -9.59
C ASP A 180 -14.93 -1.71 -8.30
N TYR A 181 -14.64 -2.32 -7.14
CA TYR A 181 -14.90 -1.70 -5.85
C TYR A 181 -14.14 -0.38 -5.68
N MET A 182 -12.83 -0.38 -5.99
CA MET A 182 -11.97 0.80 -5.86
C MET A 182 -12.39 1.93 -6.81
N ARG A 183 -12.79 1.59 -8.04
CA ARG A 183 -13.33 2.56 -9.00
C ARG A 183 -14.57 3.24 -8.44
N ASN A 184 -15.51 2.48 -7.87
CA ASN A 184 -16.71 3.05 -7.27
C ASN A 184 -16.38 3.93 -6.06
N LEU A 185 -15.42 3.51 -5.23
CA LEU A 185 -15.00 4.22 -4.03
C LEU A 185 -14.33 5.57 -4.35
N VAL A 186 -13.45 5.62 -5.36
CA VAL A 186 -12.68 6.82 -5.72
C VAL A 186 -13.44 7.79 -6.62
N THR A 187 -14.45 7.33 -7.36
CA THR A 187 -15.17 8.18 -8.33
C THR A 187 -15.68 9.50 -7.71
N PRO A 188 -16.32 9.51 -6.52
CA PRO A 188 -16.71 10.77 -5.87
C PRO A 188 -15.54 11.70 -5.57
N LEU A 189 -14.39 11.16 -5.15
CA LEU A 189 -13.18 11.94 -4.88
C LEU A 189 -12.61 12.55 -6.16
N PHE A 190 -12.57 11.77 -7.25
CA PHE A 190 -12.15 12.25 -8.56
C PHE A 190 -13.03 13.41 -9.05
N GLN A 191 -14.36 13.29 -8.91
CA GLN A 191 -15.29 14.37 -9.26
C GLN A 191 -15.16 15.60 -8.36
N HIS A 192 -14.88 15.40 -7.06
CA HIS A 192 -14.60 16.48 -6.12
C HIS A 192 -13.40 17.30 -6.61
N PHE A 193 -12.27 16.66 -6.91
CA PHE A 193 -11.08 17.37 -7.39
C PHE A 193 -11.27 17.98 -8.77
N LYS A 194 -11.98 17.31 -9.68
CA LYS A 194 -12.37 17.92 -10.97
C LYS A 194 -13.11 19.24 -10.77
N SER A 195 -14.06 19.29 -9.84
CA SER A 195 -14.81 20.50 -9.51
C SER A 195 -13.91 21.57 -8.86
N LEU A 196 -13.18 21.20 -7.80
CA LEU A 196 -12.31 22.08 -7.03
C LEU A 196 -11.24 22.77 -7.92
N THR A 197 -10.67 22.02 -8.85
CA THR A 197 -9.58 22.46 -9.74
C THR A 197 -10.07 23.14 -11.02
N SER A 198 -11.39 23.41 -11.14
CA SER A 198 -11.98 23.97 -12.37
C SER A 198 -11.60 23.14 -13.60
N ASN A 199 -11.88 21.83 -13.53
CA ASN A 199 -11.54 20.84 -14.54
C ASN A 199 -10.02 20.71 -14.77
N TRP A 200 -9.25 20.52 -13.70
CA TRP A 200 -7.80 20.25 -13.72
C TRP A 200 -6.95 21.41 -14.26
N THR A 201 -7.49 22.63 -14.23
CA THR A 201 -6.80 23.84 -14.72
C THR A 201 -6.12 24.62 -13.60
N LYS A 202 -6.49 24.36 -12.35
CA LYS A 202 -5.94 24.99 -11.14
C LYS A 202 -5.42 23.94 -10.19
N VAL A 203 -4.43 24.32 -9.40
CA VAL A 203 -3.90 23.49 -8.31
C VAL A 203 -4.68 23.83 -7.03
N PRO A 204 -5.08 22.84 -6.20
CA PRO A 204 -5.66 23.12 -4.89
C PRO A 204 -4.74 23.98 -4.02
N GLU A 205 -5.32 24.88 -3.22
CA GLU A 205 -4.53 25.77 -2.34
C GLU A 205 -3.91 25.00 -1.17
N ASP A 206 -4.67 24.09 -0.55
CA ASP A 206 -4.17 23.27 0.55
C ASP A 206 -3.21 22.19 0.04
N HIS A 207 -2.08 22.04 0.72
CA HIS A 207 -1.09 21.02 0.43
C HIS A 207 -1.66 19.60 0.61
N SER A 208 -2.51 19.37 1.62
CA SER A 208 -3.17 18.07 1.79
C SER A 208 -4.11 17.75 0.62
N ASP A 209 -4.80 18.74 0.08
CA ASP A 209 -5.66 18.56 -1.10
C ASP A 209 -4.83 18.24 -2.35
N GLN A 210 -3.66 18.87 -2.52
CA GLN A 210 -2.75 18.54 -3.63
C GLN A 210 -2.27 17.08 -3.58
N TYR A 211 -2.01 16.54 -2.39
CA TYR A 211 -1.67 15.11 -2.24
C TYR A 211 -2.86 14.21 -2.56
N ASN A 212 -4.05 14.57 -2.09
CA ASN A 212 -5.22 13.74 -2.33
C ASN A 212 -5.73 13.83 -3.78
N GLU A 213 -5.48 14.94 -4.48
CA GLU A 213 -5.70 15.06 -5.92
C GLU A 213 -4.87 14.00 -6.68
N VAL A 214 -3.61 13.84 -6.30
CA VAL A 214 -2.72 12.80 -6.87
C VAL A 214 -3.27 11.41 -6.60
N ASN A 215 -3.73 11.13 -5.37
CA ASN A 215 -4.36 9.85 -5.03
C ASN A 215 -5.63 9.59 -5.84
N ALA A 216 -6.49 10.60 -5.98
CA ALA A 216 -7.73 10.52 -6.73
C ALA A 216 -7.48 10.15 -8.19
N ILE A 217 -6.54 10.83 -8.86
CA ILE A 217 -6.17 10.54 -10.25
C ILE A 217 -5.51 9.16 -10.35
N ARG A 218 -4.54 8.85 -9.47
CA ARG A 218 -3.81 7.57 -9.48
C ARG A 218 -4.78 6.39 -9.44
N VAL A 219 -5.66 6.38 -8.44
CA VAL A 219 -6.57 5.27 -8.18
C VAL A 219 -7.68 5.23 -9.24
N ALA A 220 -8.25 6.38 -9.63
CA ALA A 220 -9.27 6.41 -10.67
C ALA A 220 -8.75 5.85 -12.02
N CYS A 221 -7.54 6.24 -12.42
CA CYS A 221 -6.95 5.77 -13.66
C CYS A 221 -6.56 4.29 -13.60
N SER A 222 -5.93 3.84 -12.51
CA SER A 222 -5.51 2.44 -12.34
C SER A 222 -6.71 1.49 -12.20
N SER A 223 -7.82 1.95 -11.62
CA SER A 223 -9.07 1.19 -11.51
C SER A 223 -9.95 1.21 -12.76
N GLY A 224 -9.49 1.85 -13.84
CA GLY A 224 -10.18 1.85 -15.12
C GLY A 224 -11.29 2.89 -15.29
N LEU A 225 -11.29 3.99 -14.53
CA LEU A 225 -12.25 5.09 -14.75
C LEU A 225 -11.95 5.75 -16.10
N GLU A 226 -12.87 5.59 -17.07
CA GLU A 226 -12.71 6.08 -18.45
C GLU A 226 -12.42 7.59 -18.54
N GLU A 227 -13.03 8.37 -17.65
CA GLU A 227 -12.83 9.81 -17.60
C GLU A 227 -11.39 10.18 -17.20
N CYS A 228 -10.81 9.48 -16.22
CA CYS A 228 -9.41 9.66 -15.82
C CYS A 228 -8.46 9.24 -16.94
N GLN A 229 -8.74 8.10 -17.59
CA GLN A 229 -7.94 7.63 -18.73
C GLN A 229 -7.98 8.61 -19.90
N SER A 230 -9.14 9.20 -20.17
CA SER A 230 -9.30 10.22 -21.21
C SER A 230 -8.53 11.50 -20.87
N LEU A 231 -8.63 11.97 -19.62
CA LEU A 231 -7.89 13.12 -19.12
C LEU A 231 -6.38 12.94 -19.30
N THR A 232 -5.82 11.84 -18.80
CA THR A 232 -4.38 11.60 -18.82
C THR A 232 -3.84 11.43 -20.25
N LYS A 233 -4.60 10.75 -21.13
CA LYS A 233 -4.28 10.66 -22.57
C LYS A 233 -4.24 12.04 -23.24
N VAL A 234 -5.23 12.90 -22.98
CA VAL A 234 -5.28 14.24 -23.58
C VAL A 234 -4.11 15.10 -23.10
N LEU A 235 -3.85 15.11 -21.78
CA LEU A 235 -2.75 15.88 -21.21
C LEU A 235 -1.38 15.43 -21.75
N TYR A 236 -1.16 14.12 -21.84
CA TYR A 236 0.10 13.58 -22.34
C TYR A 236 0.28 13.85 -23.84
N ARG A 237 -0.79 13.71 -24.65
CA ARG A 237 -0.75 14.06 -26.08
C ARG A 237 -0.44 15.52 -26.32
N GLN A 238 -1.04 16.43 -25.55
CA GLN A 238 -0.72 17.86 -25.63
C GLN A 238 0.76 18.14 -25.35
N TRP A 239 1.38 17.39 -24.43
CA TRP A 239 2.81 17.48 -24.19
C TRP A 239 3.63 16.85 -25.34
N MET A 240 3.19 15.74 -25.92
CA MET A 240 3.83 15.15 -27.11
C MET A 240 3.82 16.11 -28.31
N ASP A 241 2.74 16.88 -28.48
CA ASP A 241 2.58 17.86 -29.57
C ASP A 241 3.44 19.12 -29.36
N ASP A 242 3.78 19.45 -28.10
CA ASP A 242 4.60 20.62 -27.72
C ASP A 242 5.64 20.22 -26.63
N PRO A 243 6.68 19.44 -26.98
CA PRO A 243 7.58 18.80 -26.02
C PRO A 243 8.33 19.79 -25.11
N ASP A 244 8.61 20.99 -25.62
CA ASP A 244 9.33 22.05 -24.91
C ASP A 244 8.46 22.73 -23.83
N ASN A 245 7.13 22.62 -23.93
CA ASN A 245 6.18 23.28 -23.03
C ASN A 245 5.27 22.27 -22.33
N ASN A 246 5.82 21.54 -21.37
CA ASN A 246 5.05 20.61 -20.55
C ASN A 246 4.10 21.33 -19.59
N ARG A 247 2.80 21.34 -19.95
CA ARG A 247 1.72 21.98 -19.18
C ARG A 247 1.19 21.13 -18.02
N ILE A 248 1.66 19.89 -17.88
CA ILE A 248 1.25 19.02 -16.78
C ILE A 248 1.92 19.53 -15.50
N HIS A 249 1.11 19.90 -14.52
CA HIS A 249 1.60 20.39 -13.24
C HIS A 249 2.52 19.36 -12.58
N PRO A 250 3.67 19.76 -11.99
CA PRO A 250 4.66 18.82 -11.46
C PRO A 250 4.13 17.76 -10.49
N ASN A 251 3.11 18.06 -9.69
CA ASN A 251 2.48 17.10 -8.77
C ASN A 251 1.78 15.96 -9.53
N LEU A 252 1.21 16.24 -10.70
CA LEU A 252 0.41 15.28 -11.47
C LEU A 252 1.25 14.48 -12.48
N ARG A 253 2.49 14.89 -12.74
CA ARG A 253 3.34 14.28 -13.78
C ARG A 253 3.46 12.77 -13.66
N THR A 254 3.82 12.24 -12.49
CA THR A 254 3.96 10.79 -12.29
C THR A 254 2.69 10.04 -12.65
N VAL A 255 1.53 10.49 -12.15
CA VAL A 255 0.26 9.80 -12.37
C VAL A 255 -0.24 9.94 -13.81
N VAL A 256 -0.04 11.11 -14.43
CA VAL A 256 -0.42 11.35 -15.84
C VAL A 256 0.48 10.56 -16.79
N TYR A 257 1.80 10.60 -16.60
CA TYR A 257 2.76 9.89 -17.45
C TYR A 257 2.53 8.38 -17.36
N CYS A 258 2.50 7.83 -16.14
CA CYS A 258 2.27 6.41 -15.90
C CYS A 258 0.95 5.95 -16.54
N SER A 259 -0.15 6.68 -16.31
CA SER A 259 -1.47 6.31 -16.86
C SER A 259 -1.53 6.41 -18.39
N ALA A 260 -0.90 7.44 -18.98
CA ALA A 260 -0.87 7.61 -20.42
C ALA A 260 -0.01 6.54 -21.11
N ILE A 261 1.16 6.21 -20.54
CA ILE A 261 2.05 5.15 -21.03
C ILE A 261 1.38 3.77 -20.87
N ALA A 262 0.72 3.50 -19.75
CA ALA A 262 -0.01 2.25 -19.51
C ALA A 262 -1.17 2.04 -20.50
N ALA A 263 -1.79 3.12 -20.96
CA ALA A 263 -2.92 3.08 -21.89
C ALA A 263 -2.53 3.34 -23.36
N GLY A 264 -1.26 3.64 -23.61
CA GLY A 264 -0.68 3.91 -24.93
C GLY A 264 0.10 2.70 -25.45
N GLY A 265 1.09 2.96 -26.30
CA GLY A 265 1.98 1.93 -26.83
C GLY A 265 3.38 2.47 -27.05
N VAL A 266 4.02 2.00 -28.13
CA VAL A 266 5.42 2.34 -28.45
C VAL A 266 5.62 3.86 -28.62
N LEU A 267 4.65 4.58 -29.18
CA LEU A 267 4.77 6.03 -29.41
C LEU A 267 4.88 6.82 -28.10
N GLU A 268 3.97 6.58 -27.16
CA GLU A 268 3.97 7.22 -25.85
C GLU A 268 5.23 6.83 -25.05
N TRP A 269 5.62 5.55 -25.11
CA TRP A 269 6.79 5.06 -24.40
C TRP A 269 8.10 5.66 -24.95
N ASP A 270 8.28 5.66 -26.27
CA ASP A 270 9.49 6.21 -26.91
C ASP A 270 9.59 7.73 -26.70
N PHE A 271 8.46 8.44 -26.66
CA PHE A 271 8.45 9.84 -26.27
C PHE A 271 8.93 10.03 -24.82
N GLY A 272 8.36 9.30 -23.85
CA GLY A 272 8.80 9.34 -22.46
C GLY A 272 10.28 8.98 -22.29
N TRP A 273 10.78 8.00 -23.04
CA TRP A 273 12.19 7.61 -23.07
C TRP A 273 13.10 8.72 -23.61
N ASN A 274 12.68 9.41 -24.68
CA ASN A 274 13.41 10.55 -25.21
C ASN A 274 13.45 11.73 -24.22
N MET A 275 12.34 11.98 -23.51
CA MET A 275 12.30 12.98 -22.45
C MET A 275 13.23 12.61 -21.29
N LEU A 276 13.30 11.33 -20.91
CA LEU A 276 14.20 10.86 -19.85
C LEU A 276 15.67 11.09 -20.21
N LYS A 277 16.09 10.72 -21.43
CA LYS A 277 17.48 10.94 -21.89
C LYS A 277 17.89 12.41 -21.88
N ASN A 278 16.95 13.29 -22.17
CA ASN A 278 17.19 14.73 -22.24
C ASN A 278 16.93 15.45 -20.90
N ALA A 279 16.48 14.74 -19.86
CA ALA A 279 16.14 15.33 -18.59
C ALA A 279 17.40 15.83 -17.86
N THR A 280 17.43 17.12 -17.56
CA THR A 280 18.50 17.74 -16.76
C THR A 280 18.17 17.80 -15.27
N ILE A 281 16.88 17.65 -14.93
CA ILE A 281 16.37 17.70 -13.55
C ILE A 281 16.20 16.27 -13.04
N ALA A 282 16.93 15.91 -11.98
CA ALA A 282 16.92 14.55 -11.42
C ALA A 282 15.52 14.10 -10.98
N SER A 283 14.70 15.00 -10.40
CA SER A 283 13.33 14.68 -9.99
C SER A 283 12.38 14.46 -11.17
N GLU A 284 12.64 15.06 -12.34
CA GLU A 284 11.85 14.78 -13.55
C GLU A 284 12.27 13.45 -14.17
N ALA A 285 13.58 13.16 -14.19
CA ALA A 285 14.10 11.88 -14.64
C ALA A 285 13.52 10.71 -13.83
N ASP A 286 13.43 10.84 -12.50
CA ASP A 286 12.85 9.81 -11.62
C ASP A 286 11.36 9.53 -11.93
N LYS A 287 10.57 10.59 -12.17
CA LYS A 287 9.16 10.46 -12.60
C LYS A 287 9.04 9.74 -13.93
N LEU A 288 9.92 10.04 -14.89
CA LEU A 288 9.92 9.38 -16.19
C LEU A 288 10.36 7.92 -16.08
N MET A 289 11.40 7.62 -15.28
CA MET A 289 11.86 6.25 -15.04
C MET A 289 10.75 5.37 -14.47
N SER A 290 10.08 5.84 -13.41
CA SER A 290 8.95 5.13 -12.81
C SER A 290 7.77 5.00 -13.77
N SER A 291 7.46 6.05 -14.54
CA SER A 291 6.30 6.04 -15.46
C SER A 291 6.50 5.14 -16.68
N LEU A 292 7.73 4.99 -17.19
CA LEU A 292 8.05 4.08 -18.29
C LEU A 292 7.83 2.61 -17.91
N ALA A 293 7.93 2.28 -16.63
CA ALA A 293 7.65 0.95 -16.13
C ALA A 293 6.14 0.63 -16.10
N CYS A 294 5.24 1.61 -16.28
CA CYS A 294 3.79 1.39 -16.27
C CYS A 294 3.21 0.82 -17.57
N THR A 295 4.01 0.68 -18.63
CA THR A 295 3.53 0.09 -19.89
C THR A 295 3.01 -1.33 -19.69
N LYS A 296 1.94 -1.69 -20.40
CA LYS A 296 1.39 -3.05 -20.42
C LYS A 296 2.00 -3.94 -21.51
N ASP A 297 2.93 -3.40 -22.29
CA ASP A 297 3.60 -4.12 -23.36
C ASP A 297 4.84 -4.86 -22.82
N ASN A 298 4.77 -6.20 -22.83
CA ASN A 298 5.85 -7.07 -22.36
C ASN A 298 7.15 -6.94 -23.14
N PHE A 299 7.11 -6.56 -24.42
CA PHE A 299 8.32 -6.30 -25.19
C PHE A 299 8.99 -5.00 -24.72
N LEU A 300 8.22 -3.95 -24.44
CA LEU A 300 8.75 -2.69 -23.89
C LEU A 300 9.34 -2.89 -22.50
N LEU A 301 8.68 -3.66 -21.62
CA LEU A 301 9.23 -3.98 -20.28
C LEU A 301 10.54 -4.76 -20.37
N LYS A 302 10.63 -5.80 -21.22
CA LYS A 302 11.87 -6.55 -21.44
C LYS A 302 13.00 -5.67 -21.98
N ARG A 303 12.69 -4.84 -22.98
CA ARG A 303 13.63 -3.86 -23.53
C ARG A 303 14.11 -2.90 -22.44
N TYR A 304 13.22 -2.48 -21.55
CA TYR A 304 13.56 -1.56 -20.47
C TYR A 304 14.45 -2.23 -19.41
N LEU A 305 14.17 -3.49 -19.05
CA LEU A 305 15.04 -4.31 -18.20
C LEU A 305 16.45 -4.41 -18.82
N ASP A 306 16.56 -4.71 -20.11
CA ASP A 306 17.87 -4.78 -20.79
C ASP A 306 18.64 -3.45 -20.70
N TYR A 307 17.95 -2.31 -20.73
CA TYR A 307 18.58 -0.99 -20.58
C TYR A 307 19.21 -0.79 -19.18
N THR A 308 18.72 -1.48 -18.15
CA THR A 308 19.28 -1.39 -16.78
C THR A 308 20.67 -2.01 -16.66
N LEU A 309 21.07 -2.85 -17.61
CA LEU A 309 22.41 -3.43 -17.68
C LEU A 309 23.36 -2.65 -18.59
N ASP A 310 22.88 -1.60 -19.25
CA ASP A 310 23.67 -0.71 -20.11
C ASP A 310 23.86 0.67 -19.43
N PRO A 311 25.06 0.95 -18.88
CA PRO A 311 25.35 2.21 -18.17
C PRO A 311 25.17 3.48 -19.00
N ASP A 312 25.23 3.39 -20.32
CA ASP A 312 25.02 4.53 -21.23
C ASP A 312 23.53 4.85 -21.42
N LYS A 313 22.64 3.90 -21.08
CA LYS A 313 21.18 4.09 -21.10
C LYS A 313 20.61 4.38 -19.73
N ILE A 314 20.97 3.58 -18.73
CA ILE A 314 20.54 3.74 -17.34
C ILE A 314 21.77 3.76 -16.44
N ARG A 315 21.90 4.80 -15.62
CA ARG A 315 23.01 4.92 -14.67
C ARG A 315 22.99 3.74 -13.71
N LYS A 316 24.17 3.22 -13.37
CA LYS A 316 24.30 2.04 -12.50
C LYS A 316 23.53 2.14 -11.18
N GLN A 317 23.49 3.33 -10.58
CA GLN A 317 22.79 3.59 -9.32
C GLN A 317 21.25 3.57 -9.44
N ASP A 318 20.70 3.79 -10.64
CA ASP A 318 19.25 3.82 -10.88
C ASP A 318 18.72 2.46 -11.34
N ALA A 319 19.60 1.57 -11.80
CA ALA A 319 19.22 0.27 -12.36
C ALA A 319 18.37 -0.56 -11.38
N THR A 320 18.72 -0.60 -10.09
CA THR A 320 17.90 -1.29 -9.07
C THR A 320 16.51 -0.68 -9.01
N SER A 321 16.37 0.65 -8.95
CA SER A 321 15.07 1.33 -8.89
C SER A 321 14.22 1.03 -10.12
N VAL A 322 14.79 1.04 -11.32
CA VAL A 322 14.06 0.71 -12.57
C VAL A 322 13.57 -0.73 -12.56
N ILE A 323 14.41 -1.69 -12.15
CA ILE A 323 13.97 -3.10 -12.02
C ILE A 323 12.82 -3.21 -11.02
N LEU A 324 12.89 -2.48 -9.90
CA LEU A 324 11.84 -2.47 -8.90
C LEU A 324 10.54 -1.86 -9.40
N PHE A 325 10.60 -0.74 -10.14
CA PHE A 325 9.41 -0.15 -10.77
C PHE A 325 8.74 -1.13 -11.74
N ILE A 326 9.53 -1.88 -12.52
CA ILE A 326 9.01 -2.92 -13.43
C ILE A 326 8.41 -4.08 -12.63
N SER A 327 9.04 -4.48 -11.51
CA SER A 327 8.51 -5.56 -10.66
C SER A 327 7.18 -5.20 -9.97
N SER A 328 6.90 -3.91 -9.76
CA SER A 328 5.61 -3.43 -9.23
C SER A 328 4.51 -3.33 -10.28
N ASN A 329 4.82 -3.58 -11.56
CA ASN A 329 3.83 -3.72 -12.62
C ASN A 329 3.40 -5.18 -12.72
N VAL A 330 2.09 -5.42 -12.75
CA VAL A 330 1.45 -6.73 -12.97
C VAL A 330 2.08 -7.50 -14.14
N GLU A 331 2.27 -6.83 -15.28
CA GLU A 331 2.84 -7.43 -16.49
C GLU A 331 4.37 -7.63 -16.37
N GLY A 332 5.00 -6.93 -15.41
CA GLY A 332 6.44 -6.87 -15.21
C GLY A 332 6.99 -7.72 -14.08
N GLU A 333 6.18 -8.16 -13.12
CA GLU A 333 6.63 -8.91 -11.92
C GLU A 333 7.47 -10.13 -12.31
N LYS A 334 6.88 -11.04 -13.10
CA LYS A 334 7.57 -12.24 -13.56
C LYS A 334 8.76 -11.92 -14.45
N LEU A 335 8.65 -10.89 -15.30
CA LEU A 335 9.73 -10.47 -16.18
C LEU A 335 10.94 -9.98 -15.40
N ALA A 336 10.72 -9.20 -14.34
CA ALA A 336 11.76 -8.68 -13.47
C ALA A 336 12.44 -9.82 -12.69
N TRP A 337 11.66 -10.77 -12.16
CA TRP A 337 12.21 -11.96 -11.48
C TRP A 337 13.07 -12.81 -12.41
N ASP A 338 12.55 -13.18 -13.59
CA ASP A 338 13.27 -13.95 -14.61
C ASP A 338 14.55 -13.22 -15.04
N PHE A 339 14.49 -11.89 -15.17
CA PHE A 339 15.63 -11.06 -15.54
C PHE A 339 16.71 -11.02 -14.45
N VAL A 340 16.33 -10.83 -13.19
CA VAL A 340 17.27 -10.79 -12.05
C VAL A 340 17.95 -12.14 -11.88
N THR A 341 17.19 -13.24 -11.90
CA THR A 341 17.74 -14.59 -11.75
C THR A 341 18.70 -14.95 -12.89
N LYS A 342 18.31 -14.66 -14.15
CA LYS A 342 19.15 -14.90 -15.33
C LYS A 342 20.44 -14.09 -15.34
N ASN A 343 20.40 -12.84 -14.86
CA ASN A 343 21.53 -11.92 -14.93
C ASN A 343 22.27 -11.74 -13.58
N TRP A 344 21.95 -12.56 -12.57
CA TRP A 344 22.47 -12.41 -11.21
C TRP A 344 24.00 -12.32 -11.18
N HIS A 345 24.68 -13.23 -11.88
CA HIS A 345 26.13 -13.24 -11.97
C HIS A 345 26.71 -11.92 -12.51
N ASN A 346 26.12 -11.38 -13.58
CA ASN A 346 26.54 -10.11 -14.17
C ASN A 346 26.31 -8.94 -13.21
N MET A 347 25.10 -8.83 -12.63
CA MET A 347 24.75 -7.79 -11.66
C MET A 347 25.70 -7.83 -10.45
N PHE A 348 25.93 -9.02 -9.89
CA PHE A 348 26.77 -9.20 -8.72
C PHE A 348 28.23 -8.83 -8.97
N THR A 349 28.78 -9.21 -10.13
CA THR A 349 30.21 -9.01 -10.46
C THR A 349 30.52 -7.63 -11.05
N GLN A 350 29.69 -7.10 -11.96
CA GLN A 350 29.98 -5.88 -12.75
C GLN A 350 29.42 -4.59 -12.13
N TYR A 351 28.36 -4.70 -11.32
CA TYR A 351 27.78 -3.57 -10.61
C TYR A 351 28.22 -3.52 -9.14
N GLY A 352 28.51 -4.69 -8.56
CA GLY A 352 29.12 -4.83 -7.24
C GLY A 352 28.25 -4.31 -6.09
N VAL A 353 28.74 -4.51 -4.87
CA VAL A 353 28.06 -4.12 -3.61
C VAL A 353 27.93 -2.61 -3.38
N GLY A 354 28.64 -1.77 -4.15
CA GLY A 354 28.60 -0.31 -4.00
C GLY A 354 27.48 0.38 -4.77
N SER A 355 27.09 -0.15 -5.94
CA SER A 355 26.07 0.47 -6.81
C SER A 355 24.69 -0.19 -6.68
N PHE A 356 24.64 -1.43 -6.21
CA PHE A 356 23.40 -2.21 -6.10
C PHE A 356 23.04 -2.48 -4.65
N SER A 357 21.81 -2.14 -4.28
CA SER A 357 21.22 -2.64 -3.03
C SER A 357 20.60 -4.01 -3.29
N PHE A 358 21.41 -5.07 -3.25
CA PHE A 358 20.93 -6.45 -3.49
C PHE A 358 19.84 -6.86 -2.50
N ALA A 359 19.90 -6.38 -1.27
CA ALA A 359 18.84 -6.59 -0.29
C ALA A 359 17.50 -5.98 -0.75
N ASN A 360 17.53 -4.74 -1.23
CA ASN A 360 16.32 -4.09 -1.75
C ASN A 360 15.83 -4.73 -3.04
N LEU A 361 16.75 -5.10 -3.94
CA LEU A 361 16.43 -5.79 -5.19
C LEU A 361 15.70 -7.10 -4.92
N ILE A 362 16.29 -8.01 -4.12
CA ILE A 362 15.68 -9.30 -3.76
C ILE A 362 14.34 -9.07 -3.06
N SER A 363 14.29 -8.19 -2.05
CA SER A 363 13.05 -7.94 -1.31
C SER A 363 11.94 -7.40 -2.21
N GLY A 364 12.25 -6.52 -3.15
CA GLY A 364 11.26 -5.90 -4.03
C GLY A 364 10.75 -6.83 -5.13
N VAL A 365 11.64 -7.52 -5.86
CA VAL A 365 11.22 -8.43 -6.96
C VAL A 365 10.53 -9.70 -6.48
N THR A 366 10.54 -9.96 -5.17
CA THR A 366 9.89 -11.11 -4.54
C THR A 366 8.78 -10.67 -3.57
N LYS A 367 8.36 -9.38 -3.61
CA LYS A 367 7.38 -8.80 -2.67
C LYS A 367 6.00 -9.45 -2.83
N GLY A 368 5.62 -9.79 -4.06
CA GLY A 368 4.33 -10.40 -4.43
C GLY A 368 4.24 -11.91 -4.23
N PHE A 369 5.37 -12.61 -4.06
CA PHE A 369 5.37 -14.08 -4.03
C PHE A 369 4.48 -14.66 -2.93
N SER A 370 3.56 -15.52 -3.33
CA SER A 370 2.50 -16.09 -2.48
C SER A 370 2.11 -17.52 -2.84
N THR A 371 2.90 -18.22 -3.66
CA THR A 371 2.66 -19.62 -4.06
C THR A 371 3.82 -20.54 -3.67
N SER A 372 3.52 -21.85 -3.55
CA SER A 372 4.56 -22.85 -3.27
C SER A 372 5.63 -22.91 -4.37
N ASP A 373 5.24 -22.73 -5.63
CA ASP A 373 6.17 -22.75 -6.77
C ASP A 373 7.16 -21.59 -6.70
N GLU A 374 6.71 -20.38 -6.34
CA GLU A 374 7.58 -19.22 -6.15
C GLU A 374 8.54 -19.39 -4.97
N ARG A 375 8.09 -20.01 -3.87
CA ARG A 375 8.97 -20.37 -2.75
C ARG A 375 10.05 -21.36 -3.21
N ASP A 376 9.66 -22.38 -3.98
CA ASP A 376 10.59 -23.38 -4.46
C ASP A 376 11.58 -22.77 -5.47
N GLN A 377 11.15 -21.76 -6.26
CA GLN A 377 12.04 -20.94 -7.08
C GLN A 377 13.05 -20.14 -6.25
N LEU A 378 12.64 -19.56 -5.10
CA LEU A 378 13.58 -18.89 -4.19
C LEU A 378 14.64 -19.85 -3.63
N HIS A 379 14.22 -21.06 -3.22
CA HIS A 379 15.16 -22.09 -2.77
C HIS A 379 16.13 -22.48 -3.87
N LYS A 380 15.62 -22.72 -5.08
CA LYS A 380 16.46 -23.03 -6.23
C LYS A 380 17.42 -21.89 -6.56
N PHE A 381 16.95 -20.64 -6.56
CA PHE A 381 17.79 -19.47 -6.79
C PHE A 381 18.94 -19.36 -5.77
N LYS A 382 18.66 -19.70 -4.51
CA LYS A 382 19.64 -19.79 -3.42
C LYS A 382 20.70 -20.88 -3.69
N GLU A 383 20.26 -22.06 -4.12
CA GLU A 383 21.14 -23.19 -4.44
C GLU A 383 22.02 -22.90 -5.67
N ASP A 384 21.40 -22.44 -6.76
CA ASP A 384 22.03 -22.17 -8.06
C ASP A 384 23.11 -21.08 -7.98
N ASN A 385 23.06 -20.19 -7.00
CA ASN A 385 24.02 -19.08 -6.82
C ASN A 385 24.84 -19.21 -5.52
N SER A 386 24.94 -20.42 -4.96
CA SER A 386 25.68 -20.67 -3.71
C SER A 386 27.19 -20.42 -3.83
N ASP A 387 27.75 -20.52 -5.04
CA ASP A 387 29.15 -20.26 -5.37
C ASP A 387 29.47 -18.76 -5.48
N ILE A 388 28.55 -17.99 -6.08
CA ILE A 388 28.65 -16.52 -6.23
C ILE A 388 28.30 -15.82 -4.91
N GLY A 389 27.27 -16.32 -4.22
CA GLY A 389 26.70 -15.75 -3.02
C GLY A 389 25.77 -14.55 -3.27
N PHE A 390 25.32 -13.94 -2.16
CA PHE A 390 24.33 -12.86 -2.17
C PHE A 390 24.83 -11.57 -1.50
N GLY A 391 26.04 -11.55 -0.93
CA GLY A 391 26.62 -10.39 -0.26
C GLY A 391 25.68 -9.80 0.79
N SER A 392 25.37 -8.50 0.68
CA SER A 392 24.43 -7.80 1.56
C SER A 392 22.98 -8.29 1.44
N GLY A 393 22.64 -9.03 0.37
CA GLY A 393 21.32 -9.58 0.12
C GLY A 393 21.03 -10.92 0.80
N THR A 394 22.03 -11.56 1.45
CA THR A 394 21.85 -12.89 2.07
C THR A 394 20.68 -12.94 3.05
N LEU A 395 20.60 -11.97 3.97
CA LEU A 395 19.50 -11.88 4.93
C LEU A 395 18.16 -11.60 4.24
N ALA A 396 18.17 -10.75 3.21
CA ALA A 396 16.95 -10.41 2.47
C ALA A 396 16.38 -11.62 1.72
N LEU A 397 17.22 -12.54 1.25
CA LEU A 397 16.77 -13.79 0.63
C LEU A 397 16.08 -14.73 1.64
N GLU A 398 16.63 -14.90 2.84
CA GLU A 398 15.98 -15.69 3.89
C GLU A 398 14.64 -15.04 4.30
N GLN A 399 14.64 -13.71 4.47
CA GLN A 399 13.43 -12.95 4.76
C GLN A 399 12.38 -13.07 3.65
N ALA A 400 12.81 -13.12 2.38
CA ALA A 400 11.91 -13.33 1.25
C ALA A 400 11.25 -14.72 1.32
N ILE A 401 12.00 -15.78 1.60
CA ILE A 401 11.46 -17.15 1.76
C ILE A 401 10.43 -17.19 2.90
N GLU A 402 10.75 -16.61 4.06
CA GLU A 402 9.81 -16.58 5.20
C GLU A 402 8.57 -15.74 4.90
N ARG A 403 8.75 -14.60 4.23
CA ARG A 403 7.62 -13.76 3.78
C ARG A 403 6.73 -14.52 2.79
N THR A 404 7.31 -15.24 1.83
CA THR A 404 6.53 -16.06 0.88
C THR A 404 5.72 -17.13 1.62
N ASN A 405 6.31 -17.80 2.63
CA ASN A 405 5.55 -18.74 3.47
C ASN A 405 4.37 -18.07 4.19
N ALA A 406 4.58 -16.88 4.76
CA ALA A 406 3.51 -16.12 5.41
C ALA A 406 2.41 -15.70 4.41
N ASN A 407 2.81 -15.26 3.21
CA ASN A 407 1.90 -14.89 2.13
C ASN A 407 1.05 -16.08 1.67
N ILE A 408 1.66 -17.26 1.43
CA ILE A 408 0.95 -18.50 1.07
C ILE A 408 -0.14 -18.81 2.11
N LYS A 409 0.21 -18.77 3.41
CA LYS A 409 -0.74 -19.01 4.49
C LYS A 409 -1.88 -17.99 4.48
N TRP A 410 -1.56 -16.72 4.28
CA TRP A 410 -2.55 -15.64 4.28
C TRP A 410 -3.51 -15.74 3.10
N VAL A 411 -3.01 -15.97 1.88
CA VAL A 411 -3.83 -16.13 0.67
C VAL A 411 -4.78 -17.32 0.82
N ASN A 412 -4.25 -18.49 1.18
CA ASN A 412 -5.05 -19.71 1.38
C ASN A 412 -6.18 -19.52 2.41
N LYS A 413 -5.94 -18.71 3.45
CA LYS A 413 -6.92 -18.46 4.50
C LYS A 413 -7.98 -17.42 4.09
N ASN A 414 -7.60 -16.39 3.34
CA ASN A 414 -8.43 -15.18 3.19
C ASN A 414 -9.03 -15.00 1.78
N GLN A 415 -8.46 -15.62 0.76
CA GLN A 415 -8.83 -15.35 -0.64
C GLN A 415 -10.33 -15.45 -0.90
N GLN A 416 -10.98 -16.53 -0.44
CA GLN A 416 -12.40 -16.73 -0.70
C GLN A 416 -13.29 -15.70 0.02
N ASP A 417 -12.97 -15.38 1.27
CA ASP A 417 -13.74 -14.40 2.05
C ASP A 417 -13.58 -12.99 1.48
N VAL A 418 -12.36 -12.65 1.03
CA VAL A 418 -12.06 -11.36 0.38
C VAL A 418 -12.80 -11.26 -0.96
N LEU A 419 -12.76 -12.32 -1.78
CA LEU A 419 -13.52 -12.39 -3.04
C LEU A 419 -15.01 -12.18 -2.81
N ASN A 420 -15.59 -12.95 -1.89
CA ASN A 420 -17.01 -12.86 -1.55
C ASN A 420 -17.38 -11.45 -1.06
N TRP A 421 -16.51 -10.83 -0.27
CA TRP A 421 -16.71 -9.47 0.21
C TRP A 421 -16.75 -8.45 -0.93
N PHE A 422 -15.72 -8.42 -1.79
CA PHE A 422 -15.70 -7.49 -2.94
C PHE A 422 -16.88 -7.74 -3.89
N LEU A 423 -17.26 -9.00 -4.13
CA LEU A 423 -18.44 -9.34 -4.96
C LEU A 423 -19.72 -8.80 -4.33
N SER A 424 -19.86 -8.85 -3.01
CA SER A 424 -21.05 -8.34 -2.32
C SER A 424 -21.18 -6.82 -2.40
N GLU A 425 -20.05 -6.10 -2.36
CA GLU A 425 -20.03 -4.63 -2.44
C GLU A 425 -20.17 -4.10 -3.88
N THR A 426 -19.88 -4.92 -4.89
CA THR A 426 -20.00 -4.53 -6.33
C THR A 426 -21.34 -4.92 -6.94
N LYS A 427 -21.96 -6.03 -6.50
CA LYS A 427 -23.27 -6.50 -7.01
C LYS A 427 -24.44 -5.54 -6.76
N HIS A 428 -24.39 -4.73 -5.71
CA HIS A 428 -25.48 -3.80 -5.37
C HIS A 428 -25.54 -2.54 -6.26
N PHE A 429 -24.56 -2.33 -7.13
CA PHE A 429 -24.52 -1.16 -8.01
C PHE A 429 -24.88 -1.47 -9.47
N CYS A 430 -25.08 -2.75 -9.83
CA CYS A 430 -25.69 -3.14 -11.10
C CYS A 430 -27.23 -2.99 -11.07
N ILE A 431 -27.74 -1.79 -10.76
CA ILE A 431 -29.13 -1.43 -11.08
C ILE A 431 -29.12 -0.92 -12.52
N GLY A 432 -29.21 -1.84 -13.49
CA GLY A 432 -29.38 -1.47 -14.91
C GLY A 432 -28.47 -2.16 -15.92
N CYS A 433 -27.63 -3.13 -15.54
CA CYS A 433 -26.92 -3.92 -16.55
C CYS A 433 -27.91 -4.77 -17.36
N PRO A 434 -27.93 -4.69 -18.70
CA PRO A 434 -28.70 -5.60 -19.52
C PRO A 434 -28.16 -7.01 -19.30
N THR A 435 -29.04 -7.94 -18.96
CA THR A 435 -28.76 -9.37 -19.12
C THR A 435 -28.56 -9.64 -20.61
N GLY A 436 -27.31 -9.77 -21.03
CA GLY A 436 -26.93 -10.30 -22.35
C GLY A 436 -26.96 -11.82 -22.35
#